data_AF-A0AA96V0R4-F1
#
_entry.id   AF-A0AA96V0R4-F1
#
_cell.length_a   1.000
_cell.length_b   1.000
_cell.length_c   1.000
_cell.angle_alpha   90.00
_cell.angle_beta   90.00
_cell.angle_gamma   90.00
#
_symmetry.space_group_name_H-M   'P 1'
#
loop_
_entity.id
_entity.type
_entity.pdbx_description
1 polymer ?
#
loop_
_entity_poly.entity_id
_entity_poly.type
_entity_poly.pdbx_seq_one_letter_code
_entity_poly.pdbx_strand_id
1 'polypeptide(L)'
;MGTVYEPYVFNGGVYKHGQIIELLEDVGGYLVNKMITITEVTMDMMIPEDDVPLIEALAKKNLGTLVKSPLTGVEIAVVSPTLASHHLPHSACDIAEYLRHPGAKTTMIGLARGMGRRVSLNDDFERKLINEHDIALYCLGSFRDCIVNKKPRLFEGVEVPIVATGGPKDLDVEEITGADMYIGGLGRLSHRMRSTDELNALDVMNENVAVLVEEMRRDLSRDPPAVLPARAMKEIENQIPEVTRSLAPSPLVLKMSGVRVKLPYEMFHERVREVEFDEGPKLGDIAEITKSKMNDYILVQIKPKSEVGFEI
;
A
#
# COMPACT_ATOMS: atom_id res chain seq x y z
N MET A 1 -5.62 -19.89 18.08
CA MET A 1 -4.70 -18.75 17.97
C MET A 1 -4.41 -18.63 16.49
N GLY A 2 -4.78 -17.50 15.87
CA GLY A 2 -4.48 -17.28 14.45
C GLY A 2 -2.98 -17.14 14.25
N THR A 3 -2.49 -17.69 13.14
CA THR A 3 -1.08 -17.55 12.73
C THR A 3 -0.79 -16.07 12.44
N VAL A 4 0.24 -15.50 13.06
CA VAL A 4 0.69 -14.14 12.78
C VAL A 4 1.56 -14.17 11.53
N TYR A 5 1.24 -13.34 10.55
CA TYR A 5 2.00 -13.23 9.31
C TYR A 5 2.87 -11.97 9.32
N GLU A 6 4.14 -12.14 8.98
CA GLU A 6 5.09 -11.05 8.85
C GLU A 6 5.48 -10.82 7.38
N PRO A 7 5.57 -9.55 6.95
CA PRO A 7 5.93 -9.22 5.58
C PRO A 7 7.45 -9.20 5.37
N TYR A 8 7.90 -9.86 4.31
CA TYR A 8 9.30 -9.93 3.91
C TYR A 8 9.49 -9.73 2.41
N VAL A 9 10.65 -9.20 2.04
CA VAL A 9 11.15 -9.16 0.67
C VAL A 9 12.30 -10.15 0.56
N PHE A 10 12.19 -11.10 -0.36
CA PHE A 10 13.29 -11.95 -0.78
C PHE A 10 13.95 -11.38 -2.04
N ASN A 11 15.27 -11.26 -2.03
CA ASN A 11 16.07 -10.98 -3.22
C ASN A 11 17.02 -12.14 -3.47
N GLY A 12 17.04 -12.68 -4.68
CA GLY A 12 17.93 -13.78 -5.02
C GLY A 12 18.03 -14.05 -6.51
N GLY A 13 18.64 -15.16 -6.88
CA GLY A 13 18.80 -15.56 -8.29
C GLY A 13 17.58 -16.31 -8.85
N VAL A 14 17.32 -16.13 -10.14
CA VAL A 14 16.21 -16.79 -10.87
C VAL A 14 16.30 -18.32 -10.84
N TYR A 15 17.49 -18.91 -10.75
CA TYR A 15 17.64 -20.38 -10.90
C TYR A 15 17.08 -21.22 -9.72
N LYS A 16 16.90 -20.64 -8.51
CA LYS A 16 16.48 -21.42 -7.32
C LYS A 16 15.31 -20.82 -6.54
N HIS A 17 14.71 -19.75 -7.02
CA HIS A 17 13.59 -19.10 -6.31
C HIS A 17 12.33 -19.97 -6.21
N GLY A 18 12.16 -20.94 -7.12
CA GLY A 18 11.07 -21.92 -7.03
C GLY A 18 11.07 -22.69 -5.71
N GLN A 19 12.24 -23.02 -5.17
CA GLN A 19 12.35 -23.71 -3.87
C GLN A 19 11.87 -22.84 -2.70
N ILE A 20 12.01 -21.52 -2.82
CA ILE A 20 11.50 -20.58 -1.83
C ILE A 20 9.98 -20.52 -1.92
N ILE A 21 9.41 -20.55 -3.13
CA ILE A 21 7.96 -20.56 -3.34
C ILE A 21 7.34 -21.86 -2.81
N GLU A 22 7.93 -23.01 -3.14
CA GLU A 22 7.48 -24.31 -2.63
C GLU A 22 7.50 -24.33 -1.10
N LEU A 23 8.60 -23.91 -0.47
CA LEU A 23 8.68 -23.85 0.99
C LEU A 23 7.69 -22.84 1.59
N LEU A 24 7.46 -21.70 0.91
CA LEU A 24 6.48 -20.71 1.34
C LEU A 24 5.06 -21.30 1.35
N GLU A 25 4.69 -22.07 0.32
CA GLU A 25 3.41 -22.75 0.25
C GLU A 25 3.29 -23.86 1.31
N ASP A 26 4.36 -24.63 1.55
CA ASP A 26 4.41 -25.69 2.56
C ASP A 26 4.20 -25.16 3.99
N VAL A 27 4.72 -23.98 4.30
CA VAL A 27 4.51 -23.33 5.61
C VAL A 27 3.17 -22.57 5.68
N GLY A 28 2.40 -22.48 4.59
CA GLY A 28 1.14 -21.75 4.54
C GLY A 28 1.30 -20.23 4.44
N GLY A 29 2.42 -19.77 3.90
CA GLY A 29 2.67 -18.37 3.54
C GLY A 29 2.10 -17.99 2.18
N TYR A 30 2.12 -16.69 1.86
CA TYR A 30 1.52 -16.14 0.64
C TYR A 30 2.51 -15.31 -0.15
N LEU A 31 2.61 -15.58 -1.45
CA LEU A 31 3.34 -14.74 -2.40
C LEU A 31 2.46 -13.55 -2.80
N VAL A 32 2.86 -12.34 -2.43
CA VAL A 32 2.13 -11.11 -2.75
C VAL A 32 2.49 -10.60 -4.15
N ASN A 33 3.77 -10.66 -4.51
CA ASN A 33 4.24 -10.17 -5.80
C ASN A 33 5.59 -10.80 -6.14
N LYS A 34 5.84 -11.00 -7.44
CA LYS A 34 7.10 -11.55 -7.96
C LYS A 34 7.55 -10.74 -9.17
N MET A 35 8.76 -10.21 -9.09
CA MET A 35 9.39 -9.49 -10.18
C MET A 35 10.69 -10.19 -10.56
N ILE A 36 10.84 -10.54 -11.84
CA ILE A 36 12.07 -11.12 -12.39
C ILE A 36 12.78 -10.06 -13.23
N THR A 37 14.02 -9.75 -12.86
CA THR A 37 14.88 -8.78 -13.53
C THR A 37 16.15 -9.48 -14.01
N ILE A 38 16.14 -9.95 -15.26
CA ILE A 38 17.26 -10.64 -15.92
C ILE A 38 17.72 -11.90 -15.15
N THR A 39 18.65 -11.75 -14.20
CA THR A 39 19.21 -12.81 -13.37
C THR A 39 18.71 -12.79 -11.93
N GLU A 40 18.04 -11.71 -11.52
CA GLU A 40 17.56 -11.49 -10.16
C GLU A 40 16.05 -11.66 -10.08
N VAL A 41 15.57 -12.04 -8.90
CA VAL A 41 14.15 -12.08 -8.57
C VAL A 41 13.94 -11.43 -7.22
N THR A 42 12.93 -10.57 -7.17
CA THR A 42 12.42 -9.94 -5.97
C THR A 42 11.03 -10.48 -5.71
N MET A 43 10.78 -11.00 -4.51
CA MET A 43 9.49 -11.56 -4.10
C MET A 43 9.02 -10.91 -2.82
N ASP A 44 7.83 -10.33 -2.86
CA ASP A 44 7.13 -9.80 -1.69
C ASP A 44 6.29 -10.96 -1.11
N MET A 45 6.50 -11.30 0.15
CA MET A 45 5.93 -12.49 0.79
C MET A 45 5.32 -12.15 2.15
N MET A 46 4.24 -12.84 2.50
CA MET A 46 3.70 -12.91 3.86
C MET A 46 4.04 -14.28 4.43
N ILE A 47 4.84 -14.32 5.51
CA ILE A 47 5.37 -15.56 6.09
C ILE A 47 4.83 -15.70 7.51
N PRO A 48 4.35 -16.88 7.92
CA PRO A 48 4.08 -17.17 9.33
C PRO A 48 5.31 -16.86 10.20
N GLU A 49 5.12 -16.12 11.30
CA GLU A 49 6.20 -15.66 12.18
C GLU A 49 7.09 -16.83 12.64
N ASP A 50 6.49 -17.96 13.02
CA ASP A 50 7.19 -19.15 13.52
C ASP A 50 8.11 -19.81 12.46
N ASP A 51 7.80 -19.63 11.17
CA ASP A 51 8.48 -20.30 10.06
C ASP A 51 9.49 -19.41 9.32
N VAL A 52 9.60 -18.11 9.68
CA VAL A 52 10.61 -17.18 9.14
C VAL A 52 12.04 -17.77 9.17
N PRO A 53 12.51 -18.43 10.26
CA PRO A 53 13.86 -18.98 10.29
C PRO A 53 14.11 -20.06 9.23
N LEU A 54 13.08 -20.82 8.83
CA LEU A 54 13.17 -21.86 7.80
C LEU A 54 13.38 -21.24 6.42
N ILE A 55 12.58 -20.22 6.09
CA ILE A 55 12.71 -19.47 4.83
C ILE A 55 14.07 -18.76 4.78
N GLU A 56 14.51 -18.16 5.89
CA GLU A 56 15.81 -17.47 5.95
C GLU A 56 16.99 -18.42 5.72
N ALA A 57 16.94 -19.62 6.31
CA ALA A 57 17.98 -20.63 6.11
C ALA A 57 18.07 -21.07 4.64
N LEU A 58 16.92 -21.27 3.98
CA LEU A 58 16.88 -21.62 2.56
C LEU A 58 17.33 -20.45 1.67
N ALA A 59 16.94 -19.22 2.00
CA ALA A 59 17.39 -18.02 1.30
C ALA A 59 18.92 -17.89 1.34
N LYS A 60 19.52 -18.05 2.53
CA LYS A 60 20.99 -18.05 2.71
C LYS A 60 21.67 -19.16 1.90
N LYS A 61 21.12 -20.39 1.91
CA LYS A 61 21.63 -21.51 1.10
C LYS A 61 21.59 -21.21 -0.40
N ASN A 62 20.62 -20.43 -0.84
CA ASN A 62 20.43 -20.00 -2.22
C ASN A 62 21.14 -18.69 -2.56
N LEU A 63 22.01 -18.18 -1.68
CA LEU A 63 22.72 -16.91 -1.84
C LEU A 63 21.78 -15.70 -2.03
N GLY A 64 20.57 -15.80 -1.48
CA GLY A 64 19.60 -14.71 -1.43
C GLY A 64 19.58 -14.01 -0.07
N THR A 65 18.90 -12.88 -0.02
CA THR A 65 18.63 -12.11 1.20
C THR A 65 17.14 -12.10 1.49
N LEU A 66 16.80 -12.14 2.77
CA LEU A 66 15.44 -11.98 3.26
C LEU A 66 15.45 -10.77 4.19
N VAL A 67 14.68 -9.74 3.85
CA VAL A 67 14.65 -8.47 4.59
C VAL A 67 13.21 -8.17 4.96
N LYS A 68 12.98 -7.75 6.22
CA LYS A 68 11.63 -7.38 6.68
C LYS A 68 11.13 -6.18 5.88
N SER A 69 9.88 -6.24 5.46
CA SER A 69 9.29 -5.29 4.52
C SER A 69 7.99 -4.72 5.08
N PRO A 70 8.09 -3.78 6.04
CA PRO A 70 6.96 -3.42 6.91
C PRO A 70 5.78 -2.82 6.17
N LEU A 71 5.93 -2.31 4.95
CA LEU A 71 4.84 -1.71 4.17
C LEU A 71 4.23 -2.67 3.13
N THR A 72 4.66 -3.93 3.06
CA THR A 72 4.01 -4.91 2.18
C THR A 72 2.54 -5.11 2.58
N GLY A 73 1.66 -5.16 1.57
CA GLY A 73 0.22 -5.25 1.78
C GLY A 73 -0.46 -3.93 2.14
N VAL A 74 0.24 -2.80 1.98
CA VAL A 74 -0.30 -1.46 2.19
C VAL A 74 -0.33 -0.71 0.87
N GLU A 75 -1.49 -0.14 0.55
CA GLU A 75 -1.69 0.75 -0.59
C GLU A 75 -1.71 2.21 -0.11
N ILE A 76 -0.73 3.01 -0.52
CA ILE A 76 -0.57 4.41 -0.08
C ILE A 76 -0.91 5.36 -1.23
N ALA A 77 -1.88 6.26 -1.00
CA ALA A 77 -2.13 7.39 -1.88
C ALA A 77 -1.06 8.46 -1.65
N VAL A 78 -0.18 8.68 -2.62
CA VAL A 78 0.77 9.79 -2.58
C VAL A 78 0.13 10.99 -3.28
N VAL A 79 -0.47 11.86 -2.48
CA VAL A 79 -1.26 13.00 -2.92
C VAL A 79 -0.37 14.22 -3.08
N SER A 80 -0.21 14.64 -4.33
CA SER A 80 0.43 15.92 -4.63
C SER A 80 -0.63 16.98 -4.93
N PRO A 81 -0.48 18.21 -4.40
CA PRO A 81 -1.28 19.37 -4.81
C PRO A 81 -1.33 19.60 -6.33
N THR A 82 -0.39 19.00 -7.06
CA THR A 82 -0.28 19.04 -8.53
C THR A 82 0.73 18.03 -9.07
N LEU A 83 0.44 17.49 -10.25
CA LEU A 83 1.38 16.68 -11.03
C LEU A 83 1.77 17.34 -12.35
N ALA A 84 1.40 18.61 -12.56
CA ALA A 84 1.70 19.30 -13.80
C ALA A 84 3.22 19.46 -13.97
N SER A 85 3.72 19.30 -15.19
CA SER A 85 5.15 19.28 -15.50
C SER A 85 5.90 20.53 -15.01
N HIS A 86 5.29 21.71 -15.17
CA HIS A 86 5.82 22.98 -14.68
C HIS A 86 5.90 23.06 -13.14
N HIS A 87 5.28 22.12 -12.43
CA HIS A 87 5.38 22.02 -10.99
C HIS A 87 6.51 21.11 -10.50
N LEU A 88 7.21 20.42 -11.40
CA LEU A 88 8.36 19.56 -11.10
C LEU A 88 8.04 18.61 -9.94
N PRO A 89 7.21 17.57 -10.15
CA PRO A 89 6.73 16.69 -9.09
C PRO A 89 7.81 15.73 -8.57
N HIS A 90 9.10 16.04 -8.77
CA HIS A 90 10.23 15.17 -8.47
C HIS A 90 10.22 14.69 -7.01
N SER A 91 10.05 15.61 -6.06
CA SER A 91 9.86 15.29 -4.64
C SER A 91 8.76 14.24 -4.39
N ALA A 92 7.57 14.43 -4.96
CA ALA A 92 6.46 13.49 -4.78
C ALA A 92 6.73 12.13 -5.47
N CYS A 93 7.40 12.12 -6.63
CA CYS A 93 7.84 10.90 -7.30
C CYS A 93 8.93 10.15 -6.51
N ASP A 94 9.88 10.88 -5.91
CA ASP A 94 10.94 10.33 -5.06
C ASP A 94 10.35 9.70 -3.80
N ILE A 95 9.43 10.40 -3.13
CA ILE A 95 8.66 9.88 -1.99
C ILE A 95 7.92 8.58 -2.37
N ALA A 96 7.16 8.60 -3.46
CA ALA A 96 6.40 7.44 -3.90
C ALA A 96 7.28 6.24 -4.25
N GLU A 97 8.48 6.48 -4.77
CA GLU A 97 9.46 5.43 -5.04
C GLU A 97 10.11 4.91 -3.76
N TYR A 98 10.47 5.79 -2.83
CA TYR A 98 11.09 5.39 -1.56
C TYR A 98 10.16 4.54 -0.69
N LEU A 99 8.86 4.83 -0.68
CA LEU A 99 7.86 4.01 0.02
C LEU A 99 7.72 2.60 -0.58
N ARG A 100 8.07 2.39 -1.85
CA ARG A 100 8.02 1.04 -2.47
C ARG A 100 9.16 0.13 -2.00
N HIS A 101 10.28 0.68 -1.53
CA HIS A 101 11.43 -0.11 -1.07
C HIS A 101 11.06 -1.06 0.09
N PRO A 102 10.35 -0.60 1.14
CA PRO A 102 9.82 -1.49 2.18
C PRO A 102 8.46 -2.13 1.81
N GLY A 103 8.11 -2.22 0.53
CA GLY A 103 7.00 -3.06 0.02
C GLY A 103 5.66 -2.38 -0.24
N ALA A 104 5.52 -1.06 -0.01
CA ALA A 104 4.25 -0.37 -0.24
C ALA A 104 3.88 -0.35 -1.72
N LYS A 105 2.58 -0.42 -2.03
CA LYS A 105 2.07 -0.06 -3.36
C LYS A 105 1.62 1.40 -3.33
N THR A 106 2.31 2.26 -4.07
CA THR A 106 2.00 3.68 -4.11
C THR A 106 1.23 4.09 -5.35
N THR A 107 0.15 4.84 -5.14
CA THR A 107 -0.66 5.46 -6.20
C THR A 107 -0.48 6.96 -6.13
N MET A 108 0.04 7.56 -7.20
CA MET A 108 0.19 9.01 -7.31
C MET A 108 -1.14 9.65 -7.64
N ILE A 109 -1.60 10.59 -6.82
CA ILE A 109 -2.83 11.36 -7.04
C ILE A 109 -2.45 12.83 -7.16
N GLY A 110 -2.75 13.42 -8.32
CA GLY A 110 -2.57 14.85 -8.55
C GLY A 110 -3.89 15.58 -8.40
N LEU A 111 -3.96 16.50 -7.44
CA LEU A 111 -5.17 17.29 -7.22
C LEU A 111 -5.38 18.30 -8.35
N ALA A 112 -6.61 18.38 -8.86
CA ALA A 112 -7.02 19.37 -9.85
C ALA A 112 -7.00 20.79 -9.28
N ARG A 113 -7.26 20.93 -7.97
CA ARG A 113 -7.43 22.22 -7.27
C ARG A 113 -6.61 22.33 -5.98
N GLY A 114 -5.44 21.69 -5.93
CA GLY A 114 -4.53 21.74 -4.77
C GLY A 114 -3.43 22.82 -4.85
N MET A 115 -3.24 23.41 -6.04
CA MET A 115 -2.07 24.21 -6.42
C MET A 115 -1.82 25.51 -5.64
N GLY A 116 -2.84 26.10 -5.01
CA GLY A 116 -2.81 27.49 -4.55
C GLY A 116 -3.03 27.68 -3.05
N ARG A 117 -2.78 28.92 -2.58
CA ARG A 117 -3.12 29.38 -1.22
C ARG A 117 -4.62 29.70 -1.07
N ARG A 118 -5.28 30.06 -2.18
CA ARG A 118 -6.70 30.46 -2.24
C ARG A 118 -7.63 29.34 -2.68
N VAL A 119 -7.12 28.40 -3.47
CA VAL A 119 -7.85 27.25 -4.01
C VAL A 119 -7.07 26.02 -3.58
N SER A 120 -7.48 25.47 -2.44
CA SER A 120 -6.90 24.27 -1.82
C SER A 120 -8.09 23.47 -1.31
N LEU A 121 -8.74 22.77 -2.24
CA LEU A 121 -9.95 22.00 -2.02
C LEU A 121 -9.81 20.69 -2.78
N ASN A 122 -10.27 19.61 -2.17
CA ASN A 122 -10.49 18.35 -2.88
C ASN A 122 -11.91 18.33 -3.42
N ASP A 123 -12.07 17.85 -4.64
CA ASP A 123 -13.39 17.49 -5.17
C ASP A 123 -13.90 16.20 -4.51
N ASP A 124 -15.22 15.96 -4.55
CA ASP A 124 -15.83 14.75 -3.98
C ASP A 124 -15.25 13.47 -4.60
N PHE A 125 -14.95 13.51 -5.91
CA PHE A 125 -14.29 12.41 -6.60
C PHE A 125 -12.88 12.13 -6.05
N GLU A 126 -12.07 13.17 -5.81
CA GLU A 126 -10.70 13.04 -5.30
C GLU A 126 -10.69 12.48 -3.87
N ARG A 127 -11.62 12.95 -3.02
CA ARG A 127 -11.77 12.45 -1.64
C ARG A 127 -12.11 10.97 -1.63
N LYS A 128 -13.10 10.57 -2.43
CA LYS A 128 -13.50 9.16 -2.58
C LYS A 128 -12.33 8.31 -3.06
N LEU A 129 -11.60 8.76 -4.08
CA LEU A 129 -10.43 8.04 -4.59
C LEU A 129 -9.34 7.89 -3.52
N ILE A 130 -9.06 8.94 -2.74
CA ILE A 130 -8.06 8.90 -1.67
C ILE A 130 -8.50 7.90 -0.57
N ASN A 131 -9.76 7.92 -0.16
CA ASN A 131 -10.30 7.03 0.87
C ASN A 131 -10.35 5.54 0.45
N GLU A 132 -10.11 5.20 -0.83
CA GLU A 132 -9.92 3.81 -1.23
C GLU A 132 -8.54 3.24 -0.86
N HIS A 133 -7.62 4.06 -0.35
CA HIS A 133 -6.24 3.66 0.02
C HIS A 133 -6.15 3.39 1.52
N ASP A 134 -5.07 2.77 1.99
CA ASP A 134 -4.89 2.52 3.43
C ASP A 134 -4.35 3.77 4.15
N ILE A 135 -3.51 4.56 3.47
CA ILE A 135 -2.91 5.81 3.99
C ILE A 135 -2.94 6.88 2.90
N ALA A 136 -3.19 8.13 3.29
CA ALA A 136 -3.06 9.30 2.43
C ALA A 136 -1.82 10.12 2.81
N LEU A 137 -0.76 10.06 2.00
CA LEU A 137 0.44 10.86 2.18
C LEU A 137 0.41 12.11 1.30
N TYR A 138 0.33 13.29 1.91
CA TYR A 138 0.27 14.58 1.22
C TYR A 138 1.65 15.20 1.06
N CYS A 139 2.13 15.31 -0.18
CA CYS A 139 3.37 15.99 -0.52
C CYS A 139 3.15 17.51 -0.57
N LEU A 140 3.33 18.22 0.54
CA LEU A 140 3.12 19.66 0.60
C LEU A 140 4.37 20.46 0.20
N GLY A 141 4.21 21.79 0.15
CA GLY A 141 5.28 22.70 -0.23
C GLY A 141 6.29 22.98 0.88
N SER A 142 7.11 24.00 0.67
CA SER A 142 8.21 24.35 1.60
C SER A 142 7.87 25.47 2.57
N PHE A 143 6.67 26.05 2.50
CA PHE A 143 6.28 27.21 3.31
C PHE A 143 5.40 26.80 4.49
N ARG A 144 5.90 27.03 5.71
CA ARG A 144 5.21 26.74 6.97
C ARG A 144 3.79 27.30 7.03
N ASP A 145 3.60 28.59 6.74
CA ASP A 145 2.27 29.22 6.76
C ASP A 145 1.28 28.55 5.78
N CYS A 146 1.77 28.10 4.62
CA CYS A 146 0.91 27.38 3.68
C CYS A 146 0.49 26.02 4.25
N ILE A 147 1.43 25.27 4.82
CA ILE A 147 1.18 23.96 5.42
C ILE A 147 0.18 24.07 6.57
N VAL A 148 0.42 25.00 7.49
CA VAL A 148 -0.39 25.17 8.73
C VAL A 148 -1.75 25.81 8.45
N ASN A 149 -1.78 26.92 7.71
CA ASN A 149 -3.00 27.75 7.67
C ASN A 149 -3.87 27.53 6.41
N LYS A 150 -3.40 26.76 5.42
CA LYS A 150 -4.02 26.71 4.08
C LYS A 150 -4.25 25.31 3.57
N LYS A 151 -3.30 24.39 3.81
CA LYS A 151 -3.38 23.00 3.37
C LYS A 151 -4.29 22.08 4.21
N PRO A 152 -4.67 22.38 5.47
CA PRO A 152 -5.62 21.54 6.20
C PRO A 152 -6.96 21.32 5.50
N ARG A 153 -7.39 22.26 4.65
CA ARG A 153 -8.60 22.12 3.83
C ARG A 153 -8.57 20.93 2.85
N LEU A 154 -7.37 20.43 2.53
CA LEU A 154 -7.21 19.23 1.70
C LEU A 154 -7.51 17.95 2.48
N PHE A 155 -7.50 18.00 3.81
CA PHE A 155 -7.74 16.83 4.66
C PHE A 155 -9.23 16.63 4.95
N GLU A 156 -10.05 17.66 4.71
CA GLU A 156 -11.49 17.60 4.92
C GLU A 156 -12.15 16.47 4.10
N GLY A 157 -12.81 15.54 4.79
CA GLY A 157 -13.51 14.39 4.19
C GLY A 157 -12.60 13.23 3.81
N VAL A 158 -11.32 13.27 4.18
CA VAL A 158 -10.42 12.11 4.13
C VAL A 158 -10.53 11.38 5.46
N GLU A 159 -10.81 10.09 5.41
CA GLU A 159 -11.12 9.26 6.59
C GLU A 159 -9.97 8.31 6.95
N VAL A 160 -9.06 8.08 6.01
CA VAL A 160 -7.86 7.26 6.20
C VAL A 160 -6.76 8.09 6.85
N PRO A 161 -5.80 7.48 7.57
CA PRO A 161 -4.71 8.20 8.20
C PRO A 161 -3.95 9.13 7.24
N ILE A 162 -3.69 10.36 7.69
CA ILE A 162 -3.13 11.44 6.91
C ILE A 162 -1.69 11.72 7.35
N VAL A 163 -0.76 11.45 6.45
CA VAL A 163 0.66 11.78 6.63
C VAL A 163 0.98 13.01 5.79
N ALA A 164 1.31 14.14 6.41
CA ALA A 164 1.73 15.34 5.70
C ALA A 164 3.25 15.41 5.60
N THR A 165 3.79 15.73 4.42
CA THR A 165 5.22 16.03 4.25
C THR A 165 5.42 17.49 3.89
N GLY A 166 6.55 18.07 4.26
CA GLY A 166 6.85 19.47 3.94
C GLY A 166 8.29 19.87 4.14
N GLY A 167 8.63 21.08 3.68
CA GLY A 167 9.99 21.62 3.78
C GLY A 167 10.49 21.89 5.20
N PRO A 168 9.71 22.56 6.08
CA PRO A 168 10.13 22.83 7.45
C PRO A 168 10.48 21.54 8.21
N LYS A 169 11.66 21.47 8.83
CA LYS A 169 12.12 20.29 9.59
C LYS A 169 11.59 20.28 11.03
N ASP A 170 11.21 21.44 11.54
CA ASP A 170 10.90 21.77 12.93
C ASP A 170 9.41 22.13 13.13
N LEU A 171 8.52 21.58 12.31
CA LEU A 171 7.08 21.79 12.42
C LEU A 171 6.43 20.62 13.16
N ASP A 172 5.65 20.92 14.20
CA ASP A 172 4.89 19.92 14.94
C ASP A 172 3.61 19.54 14.17
N VAL A 173 3.22 18.27 14.24
CA VAL A 173 1.97 17.78 13.66
C VAL A 173 0.76 18.43 14.34
N GLU A 174 0.83 18.77 15.63
CA GLU A 174 -0.25 19.45 16.34
C GLU A 174 -0.61 20.81 15.74
N GLU A 175 0.32 21.45 15.02
CA GLU A 175 0.07 22.70 14.31
C GLU A 175 -0.70 22.49 13.00
N ILE A 176 -0.80 21.26 12.50
CA ILE A 176 -1.41 20.91 11.22
C ILE A 176 -2.75 20.22 11.49
N THR A 177 -3.82 21.01 11.50
CA THR A 177 -5.18 20.49 11.74
C THR A 177 -5.53 19.37 10.78
N GLY A 178 -5.90 18.20 11.31
CA GLY A 178 -6.36 17.05 10.55
C GLY A 178 -5.27 16.15 9.96
N ALA A 179 -3.98 16.44 10.19
CA ALA A 179 -2.92 15.48 9.90
C ALA A 179 -2.66 14.62 11.14
N ASP A 180 -2.43 13.31 10.94
CA ASP A 180 -2.06 12.37 12.00
C ASP A 180 -0.54 12.34 12.20
N MET A 181 0.22 12.71 11.15
CA MET A 181 1.68 12.73 11.17
C MET A 181 2.24 13.83 10.28
N TYR A 182 3.37 14.42 10.66
CA TYR A 182 4.14 15.34 9.83
C TYR A 182 5.59 14.89 9.67
N ILE A 183 6.09 14.93 8.43
CA ILE A 183 7.49 14.60 8.10
C ILE A 183 8.15 15.78 7.40
N GLY A 184 9.12 16.38 8.08
CA GLY A 184 9.88 17.53 7.59
C GLY A 184 11.02 17.19 6.64
N GLY A 185 11.57 18.20 5.97
CA GLY A 185 12.68 18.03 5.00
C GLY A 185 12.26 17.47 3.64
N LEU A 186 10.97 17.20 3.44
CA LEU A 186 10.38 16.61 2.23
C LEU A 186 9.46 17.62 1.51
N GLY A 187 9.98 18.83 1.31
CA GLY A 187 9.29 19.90 0.59
C GLY A 187 9.42 19.80 -0.91
N ARG A 188 8.92 20.83 -1.60
CA ARG A 188 8.98 20.90 -3.07
C ARG A 188 10.39 21.27 -3.54
N LEU A 189 10.96 20.42 -4.40
CA LEU A 189 12.31 20.57 -4.97
C LEU A 189 12.26 20.53 -6.50
N SER A 190 13.18 21.25 -7.15
CA SER A 190 13.31 21.28 -8.61
C SER A 190 14.19 20.16 -9.18
N HIS A 191 14.78 19.35 -8.31
CA HIS A 191 15.68 18.24 -8.64
C HIS A 191 15.24 16.97 -7.92
N ARG A 192 15.86 15.83 -8.30
CA ARG A 192 15.67 14.55 -7.62
C ARG A 192 16.40 14.55 -6.28
N MET A 193 15.78 13.98 -5.26
CA MET A 193 16.33 13.85 -3.91
C MET A 193 17.55 12.91 -3.94
N ARG A 194 18.73 13.47 -3.65
CA ARG A 194 20.03 12.76 -3.78
C ARG A 194 21.06 13.16 -2.73
N SER A 195 20.89 14.30 -2.08
CA SER A 195 21.79 14.71 -1.01
C SER A 195 21.55 13.85 0.23
N THR A 196 22.59 13.69 1.05
CA THR A 196 22.52 12.90 2.29
C THR A 196 21.35 13.33 3.18
N ASP A 197 21.12 14.64 3.33
CA ASP A 197 20.01 15.17 4.12
C ASP A 197 18.63 14.79 3.55
N GLU A 198 18.48 14.80 2.23
CA GLU A 198 17.22 14.42 1.56
C GLU A 198 16.97 12.92 1.67
N LEU A 199 18.01 12.09 1.50
CA LEU A 199 17.92 10.65 1.65
C LEU A 199 17.58 10.27 3.10
N ASN A 200 18.24 10.89 4.08
CA ASN A 200 17.91 10.71 5.49
C ASN A 200 16.45 11.09 5.79
N ALA A 201 15.91 12.15 5.18
CA ALA A 201 14.51 12.51 5.36
C ALA A 201 13.54 11.48 4.77
N LEU A 202 13.92 10.83 3.66
CA LEU A 202 13.15 9.73 3.06
C LEU A 202 13.23 8.44 3.91
N ASP A 203 14.38 8.16 4.54
CA ASP A 203 14.53 7.05 5.48
C ASP A 203 13.65 7.26 6.72
N VAL A 204 13.70 8.46 7.32
CA VAL A 204 12.83 8.86 8.43
C VAL A 204 11.35 8.74 8.04
N MET A 205 10.99 9.08 6.80
CA MET A 205 9.62 8.88 6.31
C MET A 205 9.22 7.40 6.31
N ASN A 206 10.05 6.53 5.75
CA ASN A 206 9.77 5.10 5.71
C ASN A 206 9.63 4.50 7.12
N GLU A 207 10.50 4.90 8.06
CA GLU A 207 10.44 4.47 9.45
C GLU A 207 9.14 4.91 10.15
N ASN A 208 8.77 6.18 10.04
CA ASN A 208 7.56 6.70 10.66
C ASN A 208 6.28 6.11 10.06
N VAL A 209 6.22 5.97 8.73
CA VAL A 209 5.08 5.32 8.07
C VAL A 209 5.00 3.84 8.45
N ALA A 210 6.14 3.15 8.63
CA ALA A 210 6.16 1.77 9.11
C ALA A 210 5.61 1.63 10.54
N VAL A 211 5.93 2.57 11.43
CA VAL A 211 5.34 2.62 12.79
C VAL A 211 3.82 2.81 12.72
N LEU A 212 3.34 3.76 11.90
CA LEU A 212 1.91 3.98 11.69
C LEU A 212 1.20 2.72 11.17
N VAL A 213 1.77 2.05 10.16
CA VAL A 213 1.22 0.80 9.63
C VAL A 213 1.18 -0.29 10.70
N GLU A 214 2.20 -0.39 11.54
CA GLU A 214 2.24 -1.38 12.61
C GLU A 214 1.14 -1.12 13.66
N GLU A 215 0.88 0.14 14.01
CA GLU A 215 -0.26 0.51 14.85
C GLU A 215 -1.60 0.14 14.20
N MET A 216 -1.76 0.42 12.90
CA MET A 216 -2.94 0.01 12.14
C MET A 216 -3.12 -1.52 12.12
N ARG A 217 -2.04 -2.30 11.98
CA ARG A 217 -2.09 -3.77 12.05
C ARG A 217 -2.53 -4.25 13.44
N ARG A 218 -2.05 -3.61 14.50
CA ARG A 218 -2.44 -3.93 15.89
C ARG A 218 -3.89 -3.58 16.19
N ASP A 219 -4.40 -2.51 15.61
CA ASP A 219 -5.81 -2.17 15.73
C ASP A 219 -6.67 -3.14 14.93
N LEU A 220 -6.25 -3.49 13.71
CA LEU A 220 -6.94 -4.48 12.87
C LEU A 220 -6.93 -5.88 13.51
N SER A 221 -5.88 -6.27 14.23
CA SER A 221 -5.83 -7.58 14.90
C SER A 221 -6.83 -7.72 16.05
N ARG A 222 -7.42 -6.63 16.55
CA ARG A 222 -8.51 -6.67 17.54
C ARG A 222 -9.79 -7.22 16.94
N ASP A 223 -10.04 -6.95 15.66
CA ASP A 223 -11.16 -7.49 14.88
C ASP A 223 -10.69 -7.76 13.44
N PRO A 224 -10.01 -8.90 13.23
CA PRO A 224 -9.35 -9.19 11.96
C PRO A 224 -10.37 -9.38 10.82
N PRO A 225 -9.96 -9.20 9.56
CA PRO A 225 -10.79 -9.54 8.40
C PRO A 225 -11.23 -11.02 8.45
N ALA A 226 -12.43 -11.31 7.95
CA ALA A 226 -12.99 -12.66 7.94
C ALA A 226 -12.15 -13.66 7.13
N VAL A 227 -11.32 -13.18 6.21
CA VAL A 227 -10.29 -13.96 5.52
C VAL A 227 -9.03 -13.10 5.38
N LEU A 228 -7.85 -13.72 5.47
CA LEU A 228 -6.59 -12.99 5.22
C LEU A 228 -6.62 -12.38 3.81
N PRO A 229 -6.36 -11.06 3.64
CA PRO A 229 -6.40 -10.43 2.32
C PRO A 229 -5.46 -11.08 1.30
N ALA A 230 -4.31 -11.61 1.75
CA ALA A 230 -3.37 -12.33 0.88
C ALA A 230 -3.96 -13.66 0.36
N ARG A 231 -4.78 -14.33 1.17
CA ARG A 231 -5.51 -15.54 0.77
C ARG A 231 -6.60 -15.19 -0.26
N ALA A 232 -7.40 -14.17 -0.01
CA ALA A 232 -8.41 -13.70 -0.97
C ALA A 232 -7.76 -13.29 -2.31
N MET A 233 -6.61 -12.62 -2.26
CA MET A 233 -5.84 -12.26 -3.46
C MET A 233 -5.40 -13.50 -4.24
N LYS A 234 -4.93 -14.54 -3.56
CA LYS A 234 -4.52 -15.81 -4.18
C LYS A 234 -5.69 -16.54 -4.83
N GLU A 235 -6.85 -16.60 -4.17
CA GLU A 235 -8.04 -17.23 -4.74
C GLU A 235 -8.58 -16.50 -5.98
N ILE A 236 -8.57 -15.16 -5.95
CA ILE A 236 -8.90 -14.35 -7.13
C ILE A 236 -7.94 -14.65 -8.29
N GLU A 237 -6.63 -14.74 -8.02
CA GLU A 237 -5.63 -15.07 -9.04
C GLU A 237 -5.86 -16.46 -9.64
N ASN A 238 -6.18 -17.46 -8.81
CA ASN A 238 -6.38 -18.84 -9.24
C ASN A 238 -7.65 -19.01 -10.09
N GLN A 239 -8.75 -18.35 -9.71
CA GLN A 239 -10.07 -18.56 -10.31
C GLN A 239 -10.40 -17.57 -11.44
N ILE A 240 -9.65 -16.48 -11.58
CA ILE A 240 -9.84 -15.46 -12.62
C ILE A 240 -8.56 -15.28 -13.46
N PRO A 241 -8.33 -16.14 -14.48
CA PRO A 241 -7.10 -16.12 -15.30
C PRO A 241 -6.85 -14.80 -16.05
N GLU A 242 -7.88 -13.98 -16.25
CA GLU A 242 -7.77 -12.67 -16.89
C GLU A 242 -6.94 -11.68 -16.08
N VAL A 243 -6.83 -11.88 -14.76
CA VAL A 243 -5.96 -11.09 -13.89
C VAL A 243 -4.51 -11.17 -14.37
N THR A 244 -3.99 -12.37 -14.63
CA THR A 244 -2.62 -12.59 -15.10
C THR A 244 -2.39 -12.06 -16.52
N ARG A 245 -3.47 -11.88 -17.30
CA ARG A 245 -3.42 -11.32 -18.66
C ARG A 245 -3.62 -9.81 -18.71
N SER A 246 -3.92 -9.17 -17.57
CA SER A 246 -4.13 -7.73 -17.50
C SER A 246 -2.85 -6.99 -17.85
N LEU A 247 -2.98 -5.92 -18.65
CA LEU A 247 -1.87 -5.03 -18.99
C LEU A 247 -1.59 -4.02 -17.88
N ALA A 248 -2.42 -3.97 -16.85
CA ALA A 248 -2.22 -3.06 -15.73
C ALA A 248 -0.97 -3.48 -14.92
N PRO A 249 -0.11 -2.53 -14.51
CA PRO A 249 0.99 -2.85 -13.62
C PRO A 249 0.44 -3.33 -12.28
N SER A 250 0.90 -4.48 -11.79
CA SER A 250 0.35 -5.17 -10.61
C SER A 250 -1.19 -5.31 -10.69
N PRO A 251 -1.70 -6.30 -11.46
CA PRO A 251 -3.13 -6.51 -11.66
C PRO A 251 -3.95 -6.70 -10.38
N LEU A 252 -3.31 -7.25 -9.35
CA LEU A 252 -3.83 -7.33 -7.99
C LEU A 252 -2.94 -6.47 -7.08
N VAL A 253 -3.58 -5.67 -6.23
CA VAL A 253 -2.92 -4.87 -5.20
C VAL A 253 -3.50 -5.26 -3.86
N LEU A 254 -2.64 -5.83 -3.02
CA LEU A 254 -2.98 -6.17 -1.65
C LEU A 254 -3.13 -4.90 -0.80
N LYS A 255 -4.16 -4.87 0.03
CA LYS A 255 -4.46 -3.83 1.01
C LYS A 255 -4.55 -4.44 2.42
N MET A 256 -4.56 -3.61 3.45
CA MET A 256 -4.58 -4.07 4.84
C MET A 256 -5.83 -4.92 5.17
N SER A 257 -6.96 -4.58 4.57
CA SER A 257 -8.26 -5.22 4.81
C SER A 257 -8.97 -5.65 3.52
N GLY A 258 -8.22 -5.82 2.43
CA GLY A 258 -8.85 -6.08 1.14
C GLY A 258 -7.88 -6.25 -0.03
N VAL A 259 -8.45 -6.24 -1.23
CA VAL A 259 -7.71 -6.41 -2.48
C VAL A 259 -8.30 -5.48 -3.53
N ARG A 260 -7.45 -4.76 -4.27
CA ARG A 260 -7.86 -4.07 -5.47
C ARG A 260 -7.55 -4.93 -6.69
N VAL A 261 -8.58 -5.20 -7.50
CA VAL A 261 -8.49 -5.98 -8.73
C VAL A 261 -8.59 -5.03 -9.93
N LYS A 262 -7.50 -4.88 -10.68
CA LYS A 262 -7.40 -3.99 -11.85
C LYS A 262 -7.99 -4.64 -13.10
N LEU A 263 -9.25 -5.05 -12.98
CA LEU A 263 -10.12 -5.49 -14.06
C LEU A 263 -11.36 -4.58 -14.11
N PRO A 264 -11.97 -4.36 -15.28
CA PRO A 264 -13.17 -3.52 -15.39
C PRO A 264 -14.33 -4.06 -14.53
N TYR A 265 -14.89 -3.21 -13.66
CA TYR A 265 -15.96 -3.59 -12.73
C TYR A 265 -17.17 -4.20 -13.44
N GLU A 266 -17.70 -3.50 -14.45
CA GLU A 266 -18.92 -3.92 -15.16
C GLU A 266 -18.81 -5.33 -15.77
N MET A 267 -17.59 -5.78 -16.08
CA MET A 267 -17.35 -7.08 -16.72
C MET A 267 -17.04 -8.21 -15.73
N PHE A 268 -16.38 -7.90 -14.61
CA PHE A 268 -15.78 -8.93 -13.76
C PHE A 268 -16.27 -8.96 -12.31
N HIS A 269 -17.02 -7.96 -11.82
CA HIS A 269 -17.40 -7.90 -10.40
C HIS A 269 -18.22 -9.10 -9.91
N GLU A 270 -19.15 -9.61 -10.72
CA GLU A 270 -19.92 -10.82 -10.37
C GLU A 270 -19.00 -12.05 -10.29
N ARG A 271 -18.03 -12.19 -11.19
CA ARG A 271 -17.06 -13.29 -11.10
C ARG A 271 -16.17 -13.18 -9.87
N VAL A 272 -15.81 -11.96 -9.46
CA VAL A 272 -15.07 -11.73 -8.21
C VAL A 272 -15.94 -12.09 -7.00
N ARG A 273 -17.25 -11.78 -7.01
CA ARG A 273 -18.19 -12.20 -5.95
C ARG A 273 -18.28 -13.71 -5.82
N GLU A 274 -18.25 -14.42 -6.95
CA GLU A 274 -18.40 -15.87 -7.03
C GLU A 274 -17.10 -16.65 -6.76
N VAL A 275 -15.99 -15.99 -6.38
CA VAL A 275 -14.76 -16.68 -5.96
C VAL A 275 -15.06 -17.53 -4.72
N GLU A 276 -14.83 -18.84 -4.81
CA GLU A 276 -15.15 -19.82 -3.76
C GLU A 276 -13.92 -20.10 -2.90
N PHE A 277 -14.11 -20.22 -1.58
CA PHE A 277 -13.11 -20.75 -0.66
C PHE A 277 -13.38 -22.22 -0.35
N ASP A 278 -12.33 -22.98 -0.03
CA ASP A 278 -12.43 -24.42 0.27
C ASP A 278 -13.39 -24.72 1.44
N GLU A 279 -13.55 -23.79 2.37
CA GLU A 279 -14.47 -23.88 3.51
C GLU A 279 -15.95 -23.73 3.11
N GLY A 280 -16.23 -23.28 1.88
CA GLY A 280 -17.57 -23.13 1.31
C GLY A 280 -18.08 -21.70 1.06
N PRO A 281 -17.75 -20.67 1.87
CA PRO A 281 -18.18 -19.29 1.61
C PRO A 281 -17.65 -18.75 0.28
N LYS A 282 -18.40 -17.84 -0.33
CA LYS A 282 -17.94 -17.05 -1.47
C LYS A 282 -17.38 -15.73 -1.01
N LEU A 283 -16.51 -15.13 -1.83
CA LEU A 283 -15.96 -13.80 -1.54
C LEU A 283 -17.04 -12.73 -1.37
N GLY A 284 -18.14 -12.81 -2.14
CA GLY A 284 -19.29 -11.91 -1.98
C GLY A 284 -20.03 -12.03 -0.65
N ASP A 285 -19.91 -13.16 0.07
CA ASP A 285 -20.56 -13.36 1.37
C ASP A 285 -19.79 -12.65 2.50
N ILE A 286 -18.47 -12.50 2.33
CA ILE A 286 -17.55 -12.04 3.37
C ILE A 286 -16.87 -10.69 3.03
N ALA A 287 -17.11 -10.14 1.85
CA ALA A 287 -16.51 -8.88 1.40
C ALA A 287 -17.52 -7.99 0.67
N GLU A 288 -17.34 -6.68 0.82
CA GLU A 288 -18.03 -5.69 0.01
C GLU A 288 -17.26 -5.45 -1.29
N ILE A 289 -17.93 -5.65 -2.43
CA ILE A 289 -17.33 -5.52 -3.77
C ILE A 289 -17.92 -4.32 -4.48
N THR A 290 -17.13 -3.25 -4.56
CA THR A 290 -17.55 -1.94 -5.07
C THR A 290 -16.73 -1.50 -6.28
N LYS A 291 -17.28 -0.51 -7.00
CA LYS A 291 -16.65 0.10 -8.15
C LYS A 291 -15.67 1.18 -7.68
N SER A 292 -14.39 0.94 -7.93
CA SER A 292 -13.28 1.86 -7.65
C SER A 292 -13.39 3.11 -8.52
N LYS A 293 -13.14 4.28 -7.93
CA LYS A 293 -12.98 5.56 -8.63
C LYS A 293 -11.70 5.60 -9.44
N MET A 294 -10.72 4.73 -9.14
CA MET A 294 -9.58 4.50 -10.02
C MET A 294 -9.98 3.64 -11.21
N ASN A 295 -10.14 4.26 -12.39
CA ASN A 295 -10.35 3.60 -13.69
C ASN A 295 -11.46 2.54 -13.71
N ASP A 296 -12.50 2.71 -12.91
CA ASP A 296 -13.63 1.76 -12.82
C ASP A 296 -13.20 0.31 -12.49
N TYR A 297 -12.10 0.16 -11.76
CA TYR A 297 -11.63 -1.13 -11.28
C TYR A 297 -12.53 -1.70 -10.18
N ILE A 298 -12.20 -2.89 -9.68
CA ILE A 298 -12.93 -3.55 -8.60
C ILE A 298 -12.17 -3.35 -7.29
N LEU A 299 -12.87 -2.87 -6.28
CA LEU A 299 -12.38 -2.80 -4.91
C LEU A 299 -13.09 -3.87 -4.09
N VAL A 300 -12.30 -4.76 -3.48
CA VAL A 300 -12.78 -5.79 -2.55
C VAL A 300 -12.38 -5.38 -1.15
N GLN A 301 -13.36 -5.09 -0.31
CA GLN A 301 -13.18 -4.74 1.10
C GLN A 301 -13.68 -5.92 1.95
N ILE A 302 -12.77 -6.64 2.60
CA ILE A 302 -13.12 -7.81 3.41
C ILE A 302 -13.71 -7.32 4.73
N LYS A 303 -14.84 -7.89 5.11
CA LYS A 303 -15.53 -7.52 6.34
C LYS A 303 -14.80 -8.10 7.54
N PRO A 304 -14.81 -7.41 8.69
CA PRO A 304 -14.28 -7.97 9.93
C PRO A 304 -15.03 -9.22 10.37
N LYS A 305 -14.35 -10.07 11.15
CA LYS A 305 -14.94 -11.28 11.75
C LYS A 305 -16.19 -10.99 12.55
N SER A 306 -16.23 -9.86 13.27
CA SER A 306 -17.40 -9.47 14.06
C SER A 306 -18.68 -9.26 13.23
N GLU A 307 -18.55 -8.87 11.96
CA GLU A 307 -19.69 -8.64 11.06
C GLU A 307 -20.15 -9.94 10.37
N VAL A 308 -19.21 -10.80 9.98
CA VAL A 308 -19.49 -12.04 9.25
C VAL A 308 -19.85 -13.19 10.18
N GLY A 309 -19.32 -13.20 11.41
CA GLY A 309 -19.59 -14.21 12.43
C GLY A 309 -18.68 -15.44 12.37
N PHE A 310 -17.77 -15.52 11.39
CA PHE A 310 -16.76 -16.58 11.27
C PHE A 310 -15.48 -16.04 10.61
N GLU A 311 -14.41 -16.83 10.66
CA GLU A 311 -13.08 -16.53 10.13
C GLU A 311 -12.58 -17.78 9.39
N ILE A 312 -12.04 -17.59 8.19
CA ILE A 312 -11.48 -18.65 7.32
C ILE A 312 -10.05 -18.32 6.90
#